data_AF-A0A955PSF9-F1
#
_entry.id   AF-A0A955PSF9-F1
#
_cell.length_a   1.000
_cell.length_b   1.000
_cell.length_c   1.000
_cell.angle_alpha   90.00
_cell.angle_beta   90.00
_cell.angle_gamma   90.00
#
_symmetry.space_group_name_H-M   'P 1'
#
loop_
_entity.id
_entity.type
_entity.pdbx_description
1 polymer ?
#
loop_
_entity_poly.entity_id
_entity_poly.type
_entity_poly.pdbx_seq_one_letter_code
_entity_poly.pdbx_strand_id
1 'polypeptide(L)'
;GIVMGSRLRQLAQFHQVCCITHLPQIASQAHAQFVVEKTTLEDRTLTKVHEVTGVHRESEIARMLGGGTLTPTIRKTAGEMLDRGSSSHIGPNHNKPKKKPAKT
;
A
#
# COMPACT_ATOMS: atom_id res chain seq x y z
N GLY A 1 -7.74 -5.45 -4.96
CA GLY A 1 -6.70 -4.74 -4.17
C GLY A 1 -5.39 -4.62 -4.92
N ILE A 2 -4.68 -5.74 -5.11
CA ILE A 2 -3.28 -5.76 -5.61
C ILE A 2 -3.07 -5.01 -6.93
N VAL A 3 -3.89 -5.27 -7.96
CA VAL A 3 -3.77 -4.59 -9.27
C VAL A 3 -3.94 -3.07 -9.14
N MET A 4 -4.88 -2.62 -8.31
CA MET A 4 -5.10 -1.19 -8.08
C MET A 4 -3.91 -0.56 -7.34
N GLY A 5 -3.43 -1.20 -6.27
CA GLY A 5 -2.26 -0.72 -5.53
C GLY A 5 -1.01 -0.59 -6.43
N SER A 6 -0.78 -1.56 -7.31
CA SER A 6 0.33 -1.48 -8.29
C SER A 6 0.16 -0.34 -9.29
N ARG A 7 -1.05 -0.10 -9.81
CA ARG A 7 -1.31 1.04 -10.71
C ARG A 7 -1.11 2.38 -10.02
N LEU A 8 -1.55 2.52 -8.77
CA LEU A 8 -1.32 3.73 -7.97
C LEU A 8 0.18 3.94 -7.72
N ARG A 9 0.93 2.86 -7.44
CA ARG A 9 2.39 2.90 -7.30
C ARG A 9 3.11 3.33 -8.58
N GLN A 10 2.64 2.87 -9.74
CA GLN A 10 3.16 3.30 -11.05
C GLN A 10 2.86 4.77 -11.32
N LEU A 11 1.62 5.22 -11.06
CA LEU A 11 1.25 6.64 -11.20
C LEU A 11 2.09 7.53 -10.28
N ALA A 12 2.40 7.02 -9.08
CA ALA A 12 3.19 7.74 -8.08
C ALA A 12 4.65 8.00 -8.50
N GLN A 13 5.11 7.41 -9.62
CA GLN A 13 6.41 7.76 -10.22
C GLN A 13 6.41 9.14 -10.88
N PHE A 14 5.23 9.65 -11.24
CA PHE A 14 5.08 10.92 -11.98
C PHE A 14 4.27 11.96 -11.21
N HIS A 15 3.46 11.54 -10.22
CA HIS A 15 2.60 12.42 -9.43
C HIS A 15 2.63 12.05 -7.95
N GLN A 16 2.31 12.99 -7.07
CA GLN A 16 1.97 12.65 -5.69
C GLN A 16 0.54 12.08 -5.65
N VAL A 17 0.40 10.85 -5.14
CA VAL A 17 -0.90 10.17 -5.03
C VAL A 17 -1.24 9.98 -3.56
N CYS A 18 -2.30 10.64 -3.10
CA CYS A 18 -2.89 10.42 -1.77
C CYS A 18 -4.08 9.46 -1.90
N CYS A 19 -4.03 8.30 -1.23
CA CYS A 19 -5.09 7.30 -1.25
C CYS A 19 -5.55 7.01 0.18
N ILE A 20 -6.84 7.18 0.44
CA ILE A 20 -7.49 6.75 1.69
C ILE A 20 -8.05 5.35 1.44
N THR A 21 -7.63 4.37 2.23
CA THR A 21 -8.05 2.97 2.04
C THR A 21 -8.08 2.19 3.34
N HIS A 22 -9.01 1.24 3.41
CA HIS A 22 -9.06 0.21 4.45
C HIS A 22 -8.50 -1.13 3.94
N LEU A 23 -8.04 -1.19 2.69
CA LEU A 23 -7.55 -2.43 2.07
C LEU A 23 -6.04 -2.59 2.27
N PRO A 24 -5.57 -3.64 2.98
CA PRO A 24 -4.14 -3.84 3.23
C PRO A 24 -3.35 -4.05 1.94
N GLN A 25 -3.99 -4.59 0.90
CA GLN A 25 -3.38 -4.82 -0.42
C GLN A 25 -3.04 -3.53 -1.15
N ILE A 26 -3.70 -2.41 -0.82
CA ILE A 26 -3.39 -1.10 -1.39
C ILE A 26 -2.39 -0.37 -0.49
N ALA A 27 -2.62 -0.37 0.83
CA ALA A 27 -1.73 0.30 1.79
C ALA A 27 -0.28 -0.24 1.77
N SER A 28 -0.11 -1.55 1.58
CA SER A 28 1.20 -2.20 1.45
C SER A 28 2.02 -1.74 0.23
N GLN A 29 1.37 -1.18 -0.80
CA GLN A 29 2.04 -0.69 -2.01
C GLN A 29 2.48 0.79 -1.90
N ALA A 30 2.05 1.50 -0.86
CA ALA A 30 2.34 2.92 -0.69
C ALA A 30 3.84 3.18 -0.41
N HIS A 31 4.33 4.35 -0.81
CA HIS A 31 5.69 4.81 -0.45
C HIS A 31 5.77 5.11 1.06
N ALA A 32 4.80 5.89 1.54
CA ALA A 32 4.59 6.20 2.95
C ALA A 32 3.17 5.78 3.36
N GLN A 33 2.99 5.42 4.63
CA GLN A 33 1.70 5.01 5.17
C GLN A 33 1.40 5.84 6.41
N PHE A 34 0.20 6.43 6.45
CA PHE A 34 -0.29 7.20 7.58
C PHE A 34 -1.53 6.52 8.17
N VAL A 35 -1.60 6.50 9.49
CA VAL A 35 -2.76 6.01 10.23
C VAL A 35 -3.56 7.21 10.72
N VAL A 36 -4.87 7.13 10.53
CA VAL A 36 -5.83 8.12 11.04
C VAL A 36 -6.57 7.47 12.20
N GLU A 37 -6.44 8.05 13.38
CA GLU A 37 -7.04 7.54 14.61
C GLU A 37 -7.87 8.63 15.30
N LYS A 38 -8.90 8.20 16.02
CA LYS A 38 -9.71 9.07 16.88
C LYS A 38 -9.31 8.85 18.33
N THR A 39 -9.06 9.92 19.06
CA THR A 39 -8.84 9.90 20.51
C THR A 39 -9.86 10.83 21.16
N THR A 40 -10.45 10.42 22.28
CA THR A 40 -11.32 11.28 23.09
C THR A 40 -10.49 11.92 24.19
N LEU A 41 -10.52 13.24 24.30
CA LEU A 41 -9.91 14.02 25.39
C LEU A 41 -10.95 15.02 25.89
N GLU A 42 -11.25 15.00 27.18
CA GLU A 42 -12.19 15.95 27.83
C GLU A 42 -13.52 16.09 27.04
N ASP A 43 -14.15 14.95 26.75
CA ASP A 43 -15.41 14.84 25.97
C ASP A 43 -15.36 15.38 24.53
N ARG A 44 -14.17 15.70 24.02
CA ARG A 44 -13.94 16.08 22.61
C ARG A 44 -13.24 14.96 21.85
N THR A 45 -13.79 14.62 20.69
CA THR A 45 -13.13 13.71 19.74
C THR A 45 -12.09 14.49 18.94
N LEU A 46 -10.83 14.08 19.04
CA LEU A 46 -9.72 14.59 18.24
C LEU A 46 -9.30 13.54 17.21
N THR A 47 -8.99 14.00 16.00
CA THR A 47 -8.42 13.16 14.94
C THR A 47 -6.91 13.36 14.92
N LYS A 48 -6.15 12.28 15.06
CA LYS A 48 -4.69 12.28 14.91
C LYS A 48 -4.31 11.56 13.63
N VAL A 49 -3.26 12.06 12.98
CA VAL A 49 -2.64 11.45 11.80
C VAL A 49 -1.15 11.34 12.07
N HIS A 50 -0.61 10.13 11.93
CA HIS A 50 0.82 9.88 12.12
C HIS A 50 1.34 8.88 11.09
N GLU A 51 2.60 9.02 10.69
CA GLU A 51 3.26 8.07 9.79
C GLU A 51 3.61 6.78 10.55
N VAL A 52 3.45 5.63 9.90
CA VAL A 52 3.89 4.33 10.42
C VAL A 52 5.00 3.75 9.53
N THR A 53 6.11 3.36 10.16
CA THR A 53 7.29 2.82 9.48
C THR A 53 7.72 1.49 10.13
N GLY A 54 8.55 0.72 9.41
CA GLY A 54 9.11 -0.55 9.88
C GLY A 54 8.07 -1.47 10.53
N VAL A 55 8.33 -1.84 11.79
CA VAL A 55 7.52 -2.76 12.58
C VAL A 55 6.09 -2.23 12.85
N HIS A 56 5.93 -0.91 12.97
CA HIS A 56 4.61 -0.29 13.14
C HIS A 56 3.78 -0.37 11.87
N ARG A 57 4.42 -0.22 10.70
CA ARG A 57 3.76 -0.40 9.40
C ARG A 57 3.32 -1.84 9.20
N GLU A 58 4.17 -2.82 9.51
CA GLU A 58 3.83 -4.25 9.47
C GLU A 58 2.65 -4.55 10.39
N SER A 59 2.67 -4.01 11.62
CA SER A 59 1.60 -4.20 12.61
C SER A 59 0.27 -3.62 12.11
N GLU A 60 0.28 -2.47 11.44
CA GLU A 60 -0.92 -1.87 10.88
C GLU A 60 -1.48 -2.68 9.71
N ILE A 61 -0.64 -3.15 8.80
CA ILE A 61 -1.08 -4.05 7.71
C ILE A 61 -1.65 -5.35 8.28
N ALA A 62 -1.02 -5.90 9.32
CA ALA A 62 -1.52 -7.08 10.03
C ALA A 62 -2.88 -6.82 10.70
N ARG A 63 -3.05 -5.65 11.33
CA ARG A 63 -4.33 -5.23 11.93
C ARG A 63 -5.44 -5.11 10.88
N MET A 64 -5.13 -4.50 9.73
CA MET A 64 -6.05 -4.38 8.59
C MET A 64 -6.44 -5.75 8.01
N LEU A 65 -5.50 -6.71 7.95
CA LEU A 65 -5.74 -8.08 7.48
C LEU A 65 -6.58 -8.90 8.46
N GLY A 66 -6.25 -8.83 9.75
CA GLY A 66 -6.85 -9.64 10.80
C GLY A 66 -8.15 -9.10 11.38
N GLY A 67 -8.64 -7.96 10.89
CA GLY A 67 -9.85 -7.32 11.41
C GLY A 67 -9.77 -7.00 12.90
N GLY A 68 -8.57 -6.71 13.43
CA GLY A 68 -8.32 -6.49 14.86
C GLY A 68 -7.79 -7.69 15.63
N THR A 69 -7.80 -8.90 15.05
CA THR A 69 -7.15 -10.08 15.65
C THR A 69 -5.72 -10.21 15.13
N LEU A 70 -4.73 -10.14 16.02
CA LEU A 70 -3.32 -10.33 15.65
C LEU A 70 -2.89 -11.76 15.98
N THR A 71 -2.48 -12.52 14.95
CA THR A 71 -1.88 -13.85 15.10
C THR A 71 -0.50 -13.89 14.44
N PRO A 72 0.38 -14.83 14.81
CA PRO A 72 1.68 -14.99 14.16
C PRO A 72 1.55 -15.19 12.63
N THR A 73 0.55 -15.95 12.18
CA THR A 73 0.27 -16.19 10.75
C THR A 73 -0.14 -14.92 10.01
N ILE A 74 -0.98 -14.08 10.64
CA ILE A 74 -1.41 -12.80 10.07
C ILE A 74 -0.22 -11.84 9.95
N ARG A 75 0.62 -11.78 10.99
CA ARG A 75 1.82 -10.96 11.00
C ARG A 75 2.81 -11.37 9.91
N LYS A 76 3.06 -12.68 9.76
CA LYS A 76 3.87 -13.21 8.66
C LYS A 76 3.33 -12.81 7.29
N THR A 77 2.03 -12.99 7.08
CA THR A 77 1.35 -12.60 5.82
C THR A 77 1.48 -11.10 5.54
N ALA A 78 1.43 -10.25 6.57
CA ALA A 78 1.62 -8.81 6.44
C ALA A 78 3.04 -8.45 6.00
N GLY A 79 4.06 -9.09 6.59
CA GLY A 79 5.46 -8.94 6.19
C GLY A 79 5.66 -9.30 4.71
N GLU A 80 5.17 -10.48 4.29
CA GLU A 80 5.25 -10.91 2.89
C GLU A 80 4.58 -9.92 1.91
N MET A 81 3.53 -9.23 2.35
CA MET A 81 2.84 -8.23 1.54
C MET A 81 3.66 -6.94 1.37
N LEU A 82 4.34 -6.50 2.44
CA LEU A 82 5.22 -5.33 2.42
C LEU A 82 6.49 -5.57 1.58
N ASP A 83 7.05 -6.78 1.65
CA ASP A 83 8.22 -7.16 0.84
C ASP A 83 7.90 -7.09 -0.66
N ARG A 84 6.71 -7.58 -1.06
CA ARG A 84 6.23 -7.50 -2.44
C ARG A 84 5.96 -6.06 -2.90
N GLY A 85 5.45 -5.21 -2.01
CA GLY A 85 5.23 -3.79 -2.31
C GLY A 85 6.53 -3.01 -2.51
N SER A 86 7.55 -3.35 -1.73
CA SER A 86 8.89 -2.75 -1.80
C SER A 86 9.67 -3.19 -3.03
N SER A 87 9.44 -4.42 -3.50
CA SER A 87 10.20 -5.06 -4.59
C SER A 87 9.70 -4.76 -6.00
N SER A 88 8.77 -3.81 -6.18
CA SER A 88 8.22 -3.48 -7.50
C SER A 88 9.15 -2.58 -8.33
N HIS A 89 10.33 -3.10 -8.68
CA HIS A 89 11.12 -2.67 -9.82
C HIS A 89 10.87 -3.65 -10.99
N ILE A 90 10.42 -3.09 -12.12
CA ILE A 90 10.36 -3.66 -13.50
C ILE A 90 9.18 -4.59 -13.86
N GLY A 91 8.35 -4.11 -14.79
CA GLY A 91 7.46 -4.89 -15.67
C GLY A 91 7.18 -4.09 -16.96
N PRO A 92 7.05 -4.73 -18.14
CA PRO A 92 7.30 -4.10 -19.43
C PRO A 92 6.23 -3.09 -19.86
N ASN A 93 6.69 -2.05 -20.56
CA ASN A 93 5.86 -1.05 -21.21
C ASN A 93 4.88 -1.70 -22.20
N HIS A 94 3.60 -1.80 -21.84
CA HIS A 94 2.53 -2.25 -22.74
C HIS A 94 2.20 -1.25 -23.87
N ASN A 95 2.92 -0.13 -23.96
CA ASN A 95 2.74 0.91 -24.96
C ASN A 95 3.89 1.02 -25.98
N LYS A 96 4.58 -0.09 -26.30
CA LYS A 96 5.44 -0.11 -27.50
C LYS A 96 4.56 -0.26 -28.74
N PRO A 97 4.61 0.65 -29.73
CA PRO A 97 3.93 0.44 -31.00
C PRO A 97 4.48 -0.82 -31.67
N LYS A 98 3.61 -1.74 -32.07
CA LYS A 98 4.00 -2.93 -32.85
C LYS A 98 4.67 -2.45 -34.13
N LYS A 99 5.98 -2.64 -34.27
CA LYS A 99 6.67 -2.42 -35.55
C LYS A 99 6.04 -3.37 -36.57
N LYS A 100 5.36 -2.81 -37.57
CA LYS A 100 4.88 -3.58 -38.73
C LYS A 100 6.11 -4.15 -39.46
N PRO A 101 6.11 -5.43 -39.87
CA PRO A 101 7.21 -5.95 -40.68
C PRO A 101 7.22 -5.24 -42.03
N ALA A 102 8.40 -4.75 -42.43
CA ALA A 102 8.63 -4.24 -43.77
C ALA A 102 8.48 -5.40 -44.76
N LYS A 103 7.55 -5.27 -45.72
CA LYS A 103 7.44 -6.19 -46.84
C LYS A 103 8.44 -5.74 -47.91
N THR A 104 9.41 -6.60 -48.22
CA THR A 104 10.09 -6.67 -49.52
C THR A 104 9.22 -7.44 -50.50
#